data_AF-A0A1Q7GS66-F1
#
_entry.id   AF-A0A1Q7GS66-F1
#
_cell.length_a   1.000
_cell.length_b   1.000
_cell.length_c   1.000
_cell.angle_alpha   90.00
_cell.angle_beta   90.00
_cell.angle_gamma   90.00
#
_symmetry.space_group_name_H-M   'P 1'
#
loop_
_entity.id
_entity.type
_entity.pdbx_description
1 polymer ?
#
loop_
_entity_poly.entity_id
_entity_poly.type
_entity_poly.pdbx_seq_one_letter_code
_entity_poly.pdbx_strand_id
1 'polypeptide(L)'
;MTKAAKIDLVFFAAAVILSLHSVPYQLMACYPPPDHGDDSPTALAAGVASTPYQYRVLVPWIVRAAVEMHLIRPESEMAMFVRIQVVFLVLLAFVFRRYLSLFITDRVLTSVMALSVYAILPFNYFNLPYYPYDVPSVVFFTLGLILIHDRNWLWFYPLFAIATLNRETSIFLTVVTVFVLFDQYSWRKLAVLVGSQAAIWVVIKAALWVLYQQNRWMGYGLYEYQLKVNVATLLNFPVKGLIALATWGCLWLAVLIWYPRITDVFLRRNLWTVPVFVAAMFVAGFVIELRIYGEVLPIVLAAAWVVFLDVIKESLVRSRAVAILNQGAER
;
A
#
# COMPACT_ATOMS: atom_id res chain seq x y z
N MET A 1 18.58 8.32 -28.27
CA MET A 1 17.63 8.20 -27.13
C MET A 1 17.37 9.58 -26.53
N THR A 2 16.09 9.99 -26.41
CA THR A 2 15.72 11.30 -25.85
C THR A 2 16.07 11.41 -24.35
N LYS A 3 16.16 12.62 -23.80
CA LYS A 3 16.39 12.83 -22.34
C LYS A 3 15.34 12.09 -21.50
N ALA A 4 14.08 12.11 -21.92
CA ALA A 4 12.99 11.39 -21.25
C ALA A 4 13.23 9.86 -21.24
N ALA A 5 13.58 9.28 -22.40
CA ALA A 5 13.85 7.86 -22.49
C ALA A 5 15.07 7.43 -21.65
N LYS A 6 16.10 8.29 -21.52
CA LYS A 6 17.21 8.05 -20.58
C LYS A 6 16.74 8.00 -19.13
N ILE A 7 15.88 8.93 -18.71
CA ILE A 7 15.32 8.95 -17.35
C ILE A 7 14.50 7.69 -17.08
N ASP A 8 13.68 7.27 -18.04
CA ASP A 8 12.85 6.07 -17.89
C ASP A 8 13.68 4.79 -17.83
N LEU A 9 14.71 4.67 -18.66
CA LEU A 9 15.62 3.53 -18.64
C LEU A 9 16.37 3.42 -17.30
N VAL A 10 16.90 4.55 -16.80
CA VAL A 10 17.61 4.59 -15.51
C VAL A 10 16.65 4.26 -14.37
N PHE A 11 15.44 4.83 -14.37
CA PHE A 11 14.42 4.54 -13.37
C PHE A 11 14.01 3.05 -13.39
N PHE A 12 13.78 2.48 -14.58
CA PHE A 12 13.45 1.07 -14.74
C PHE A 12 14.56 0.17 -14.19
N ALA A 13 15.82 0.42 -14.59
CA ALA A 13 16.97 -0.33 -14.10
C ALA A 13 17.10 -0.24 -12.57
N ALA A 14 16.95 0.96 -11.99
CA ALA A 14 16.97 1.16 -10.54
C ALA A 14 15.84 0.40 -9.83
N ALA A 15 14.61 0.45 -10.35
CA ALA A 15 13.47 -0.27 -9.78
C ALA A 15 13.68 -1.79 -9.82
N VAL A 16 14.23 -2.33 -10.92
CA VAL A 16 14.56 -3.77 -11.03
C VAL A 16 15.65 -4.16 -10.04
N ILE A 17 16.77 -3.42 -9.99
CA ILE A 17 17.88 -3.71 -9.08
C ILE A 17 17.41 -3.65 -7.62
N LEU A 18 16.69 -2.59 -7.24
CA LEU A 18 16.17 -2.44 -5.88
C LEU A 18 15.15 -3.52 -5.55
N SER A 19 14.27 -3.92 -6.47
CA SER A 19 13.34 -5.04 -6.24
C SER A 19 14.06 -6.37 -6.02
N LEU A 20 15.07 -6.67 -6.84
CA LEU A 20 15.90 -7.88 -6.71
C LEU A 20 16.70 -7.89 -5.41
N HIS A 21 17.05 -6.72 -4.87
CA HIS A 21 17.74 -6.60 -3.59
C HIS A 21 16.77 -6.66 -2.39
N SER A 22 15.62 -5.99 -2.48
CA SER A 22 14.66 -5.86 -1.40
C SER A 22 13.95 -7.18 -1.07
N VAL A 23 13.64 -8.03 -2.05
CA VAL A 23 12.92 -9.29 -1.78
C VAL A 23 13.76 -10.27 -0.95
N PRO A 24 15.02 -10.58 -1.28
CA PRO A 24 15.87 -11.41 -0.43
C PRO A 24 16.04 -10.82 0.98
N TYR A 25 16.25 -9.50 1.08
CA TYR A 25 16.34 -8.83 2.38
C TYR A 25 15.06 -8.99 3.18
N GLN A 26 13.90 -8.79 2.56
CA GLN A 26 12.61 -8.97 3.20
C GLN A 26 12.42 -10.41 3.67
N LEU A 27 12.77 -11.41 2.87
CA LEU A 27 12.69 -12.81 3.28
C LEU A 27 13.61 -13.13 4.47
N MET A 28 14.78 -12.49 4.56
CA MET A 28 15.70 -12.66 5.71
C MET A 28 15.23 -11.90 6.95
N ALA A 29 14.63 -10.72 6.77
CA ALA A 29 14.14 -9.85 7.86
C ALA A 29 12.76 -10.27 8.37
N CYS A 30 11.98 -10.97 7.53
CA CYS A 30 10.83 -11.72 7.96
C CYS A 30 11.32 -12.88 8.84
N TYR A 31 10.68 -13.06 9.99
CA TYR A 31 11.03 -14.11 10.93
C TYR A 31 10.95 -15.48 10.20
N PRO A 32 11.93 -16.39 10.38
CA PRO A 32 12.13 -17.49 9.44
C PRO A 32 10.91 -18.42 9.35
N PRO A 33 10.52 -18.89 8.16
CA PRO A 33 9.71 -20.10 8.05
C PRO A 33 10.63 -21.32 8.27
N PRO A 34 10.18 -22.31 9.06
CA PRO A 34 9.51 -23.42 8.40
C PRO A 34 8.23 -23.96 9.07
N ASP A 35 7.74 -23.35 10.16
CA ASP A 35 6.49 -23.77 10.81
C ASP A 35 5.51 -22.59 10.96
N HIS A 36 5.08 -22.01 9.83
CA HIS A 36 3.82 -21.25 9.84
C HIS A 36 2.61 -22.15 10.16
N GLY A 37 2.83 -23.43 10.47
CA GLY A 37 1.80 -24.44 10.65
C GLY A 37 0.87 -24.39 9.45
N ASP A 38 -0.37 -24.06 9.75
CA ASP A 38 -1.45 -24.00 8.79
C ASP A 38 -1.31 -22.84 7.79
N ASP A 39 -0.46 -21.82 8.00
CA ASP A 39 -0.39 -20.62 7.14
C ASP A 39 0.83 -20.55 6.20
N SER A 40 1.49 -21.69 5.96
CA SER A 40 2.65 -21.76 5.06
C SER A 40 2.31 -21.33 3.62
N PRO A 41 3.29 -20.87 2.81
CA PRO A 41 3.07 -20.60 1.38
C PRO A 41 2.44 -21.77 0.63
N THR A 42 2.81 -23.00 0.99
CA THR A 42 2.23 -24.22 0.44
C THR A 42 0.79 -24.42 0.90
N ALA A 43 0.47 -24.16 2.17
CA ALA A 43 -0.92 -24.18 2.64
C ALA A 43 -1.79 -23.11 1.98
N LEU A 44 -1.22 -21.92 1.71
CA LEU A 44 -1.88 -20.86 0.95
C LEU A 44 -2.18 -21.31 -0.48
N ALA A 45 -1.18 -21.82 -1.21
CA ALA A 45 -1.36 -22.33 -2.58
C ALA A 45 -2.34 -23.53 -2.63
N ALA A 46 -2.29 -24.41 -1.64
CA ALA A 46 -3.22 -25.52 -1.46
C ALA A 46 -4.61 -25.07 -1.00
N GLY A 47 -4.81 -23.79 -0.66
CA GLY A 47 -6.09 -23.28 -0.19
C GLY A 47 -6.56 -23.98 1.08
N VAL A 48 -5.65 -24.38 1.96
CA VAL A 48 -5.94 -24.97 3.28
C VAL A 48 -5.45 -24.10 4.43
N ALA A 49 -4.92 -22.91 4.13
CA ALA A 49 -4.48 -21.96 5.13
C ALA A 49 -5.59 -21.52 6.10
N SER A 50 -5.22 -21.03 7.28
CA SER A 50 -6.20 -20.56 8.25
C SER A 50 -6.89 -19.28 7.77
N THR A 51 -8.11 -19.04 8.26
CA THR A 51 -8.80 -17.76 8.05
C THR A 51 -8.22 -16.70 9.00
N PRO A 52 -7.99 -15.45 8.56
CA PRO A 52 -8.50 -14.85 7.32
C PRO A 52 -7.56 -14.97 6.12
N TYR A 53 -6.34 -15.53 6.27
CA TYR A 53 -5.33 -15.56 5.21
C TYR A 53 -5.80 -16.30 3.96
N GLN A 54 -6.59 -17.35 4.13
CA GLN A 54 -7.21 -18.11 3.04
C GLN A 54 -8.12 -17.27 2.13
N TYR A 55 -8.73 -16.19 2.64
CA TYR A 55 -9.61 -15.31 1.84
C TYR A 55 -8.83 -14.35 0.91
N ARG A 56 -7.50 -14.43 0.90
CA ARG A 56 -6.59 -13.62 0.08
C ARG A 56 -6.10 -14.46 -1.09
N VAL A 57 -7.04 -14.81 -1.95
CA VAL A 57 -6.91 -15.91 -2.92
C VAL A 57 -6.16 -15.55 -4.20
N LEU A 58 -6.07 -14.28 -4.58
CA LEU A 58 -5.59 -13.90 -5.91
C LEU A 58 -4.20 -14.48 -6.22
N VAL A 59 -3.21 -14.18 -5.39
CA VAL A 59 -1.83 -14.62 -5.61
C VAL A 59 -1.67 -16.14 -5.41
N PRO A 60 -2.24 -16.76 -4.36
CA PRO A 60 -2.25 -18.22 -4.23
C PRO A 60 -2.88 -18.96 -5.41
N TRP A 61 -3.99 -18.47 -5.96
CA TRP A 61 -4.63 -19.07 -7.14
C TRP A 61 -3.77 -18.97 -8.39
N ILE A 62 -3.04 -17.85 -8.59
CA ILE A 62 -2.08 -17.73 -9.70
C ILE A 62 -0.98 -18.79 -9.57
N VAL A 63 -0.43 -18.98 -8.36
CA VAL A 63 0.61 -19.99 -8.12
C VAL A 63 0.06 -21.40 -8.30
N ARG A 64 -1.10 -21.72 -7.72
CA ARG A 64 -1.78 -23.01 -7.88
C ARG A 64 -2.04 -23.32 -9.36
N ALA A 65 -2.59 -22.38 -10.12
CA ALA A 65 -2.85 -22.56 -11.55
C ALA A 65 -1.55 -22.84 -12.32
N ALA A 66 -0.45 -22.17 -11.97
CA ALA A 66 0.86 -22.43 -12.59
C ALA A 66 1.39 -23.84 -12.28
N VAL A 67 1.15 -24.36 -11.07
CA VAL A 67 1.49 -25.75 -10.70
C VAL A 67 0.61 -26.75 -11.46
N GLU A 68 -0.71 -26.54 -11.48
CA GLU A 68 -1.67 -27.43 -12.17
C GLU A 68 -1.43 -27.48 -13.69
N MET A 69 -1.04 -26.35 -14.29
CA MET A 69 -0.65 -26.26 -15.70
C MET A 69 0.79 -26.74 -15.97
N HIS A 70 1.50 -27.28 -14.97
CA HIS A 70 2.88 -27.77 -15.06
C HIS A 70 3.89 -26.71 -15.54
N LEU A 71 3.58 -25.41 -15.36
CA LEU A 71 4.48 -24.29 -15.68
C LEU A 71 5.62 -24.18 -14.66
N ILE A 72 5.38 -24.63 -13.44
CA ILE A 72 6.36 -24.73 -12.35
C ILE A 72 6.18 -26.07 -11.64
N ARG A 73 7.24 -26.54 -10.97
CA ARG A 73 7.17 -27.75 -10.15
C ARG A 73 6.57 -27.43 -8.77
N PRO A 74 5.85 -28.36 -8.11
CA PRO A 74 5.26 -28.12 -6.78
C PRO A 74 6.26 -27.65 -5.73
N GLU A 75 7.49 -28.18 -5.73
CA GLU A 75 8.56 -27.76 -4.82
C GLU A 75 9.06 -26.32 -5.06
N SER A 76 8.62 -25.67 -6.14
CA SER A 76 9.02 -24.32 -6.56
C SER A 76 7.97 -23.25 -6.27
N GLU A 77 6.90 -23.54 -5.52
CA GLU A 77 5.86 -22.56 -5.17
C GLU A 77 6.43 -21.29 -4.52
N MET A 78 7.32 -21.45 -3.53
CA MET A 78 7.97 -20.32 -2.87
C MET A 78 8.76 -19.46 -3.86
N ALA A 79 9.49 -20.09 -4.79
CA ALA A 79 10.22 -19.36 -5.82
C ALA A 79 9.27 -18.57 -6.74
N MET A 80 8.07 -19.09 -7.01
CA MET A 80 7.05 -18.37 -7.78
C MET A 80 6.50 -17.18 -7.00
N PHE A 81 6.19 -17.33 -5.71
CA PHE A 81 5.79 -16.20 -4.85
C PHE A 81 6.83 -15.09 -4.83
N VAL A 82 8.11 -15.44 -4.70
CA VAL A 82 9.23 -14.50 -4.77
C VAL A 82 9.29 -13.76 -6.10
N ARG A 83 9.15 -14.48 -7.22
CA ARG A 83 9.13 -13.85 -8.56
C ARG A 83 7.95 -12.90 -8.72
N ILE A 84 6.76 -13.30 -8.28
CA ILE A 84 5.56 -12.46 -8.27
C ILE A 84 5.85 -11.19 -7.47
N GLN A 85 6.40 -11.32 -6.27
CA GLN A 85 6.72 -10.16 -5.44
C GLN A 85 7.73 -9.21 -6.08
N VAL A 86 8.79 -9.73 -6.72
CA VAL A 86 9.75 -8.90 -7.47
C VAL A 86 9.03 -8.12 -8.58
N VAL A 87 8.17 -8.78 -9.35
CA VAL A 87 7.37 -8.12 -10.41
C VAL A 87 6.47 -7.04 -9.83
N PHE A 88 5.78 -7.32 -8.72
CA PHE A 88 4.90 -6.34 -8.09
C PHE A 88 5.65 -5.20 -7.41
N LEU A 89 6.89 -5.38 -6.92
CA LEU A 89 7.72 -4.28 -6.43
C LEU A 89 8.16 -3.35 -7.55
N VAL A 90 8.59 -3.91 -8.69
CA VAL A 90 8.88 -3.11 -9.88
C VAL A 90 7.63 -2.32 -10.29
N LEU A 91 6.49 -3.00 -10.40
CA LEU A 91 5.22 -2.37 -10.74
C LEU A 91 4.82 -1.29 -9.73
N LEU A 92 5.02 -1.52 -8.43
CA LEU A 92 4.76 -0.54 -7.38
C LEU A 92 5.56 0.74 -7.60
N ALA A 93 6.83 0.66 -7.95
CA ALA A 93 7.64 1.85 -8.24
C ALA A 93 7.05 2.64 -9.43
N PHE A 94 6.63 1.97 -10.50
CA PHE A 94 6.01 2.64 -11.66
C PHE A 94 4.66 3.27 -11.33
N VAL A 95 3.79 2.53 -10.65
CA VAL A 95 2.46 3.00 -10.24
C VAL A 95 2.60 4.17 -9.27
N PHE A 96 3.51 4.09 -8.31
CA PHE A 96 3.74 5.16 -7.36
C PHE A 96 4.37 6.39 -8.01
N ARG A 97 5.28 6.24 -8.98
CA ARG A 97 5.76 7.34 -9.82
C ARG A 97 4.60 8.04 -10.55
N ARG A 98 3.68 7.26 -11.13
CA ARG A 98 2.47 7.81 -11.77
C ARG A 98 1.58 8.52 -10.75
N TYR A 99 1.39 7.98 -9.56
CA TYR A 99 0.63 8.64 -8.49
C TYR A 99 1.28 9.96 -8.06
N LEU A 100 2.59 10.01 -7.85
CA LEU A 100 3.32 11.24 -7.54
C LEU A 100 3.20 12.28 -8.67
N SER A 101 3.14 11.86 -9.93
CA SER A 101 2.98 12.78 -11.07
C SER A 101 1.64 13.53 -11.09
N LEU A 102 0.66 13.11 -10.27
CA LEU A 102 -0.58 13.88 -10.07
C LEU A 102 -0.32 15.18 -9.31
N PHE A 103 0.73 15.23 -8.48
CA PHE A 103 1.01 16.35 -7.58
C PHE A 103 2.32 17.07 -7.90
N ILE A 104 3.25 16.37 -8.56
CA ILE A 104 4.60 16.86 -8.87
C ILE A 104 4.83 16.77 -10.38
N THR A 105 4.98 17.93 -11.02
CA THR A 105 5.14 18.02 -12.48
C THR A 105 6.51 17.54 -12.98
N ASP A 106 7.55 17.67 -12.16
CA ASP A 106 8.92 17.31 -12.58
C ASP A 106 9.10 15.79 -12.64
N ARG A 107 9.43 15.31 -13.85
CA ARG A 107 9.57 13.88 -14.15
C ARG A 107 10.79 13.22 -13.51
N VAL A 108 11.87 13.97 -13.28
CA VAL A 108 13.07 13.45 -12.61
C VAL A 108 12.79 13.32 -11.11
N LEU A 109 12.17 14.35 -10.51
CA LEU A 109 11.81 14.33 -9.09
C LEU A 109 10.83 13.18 -8.80
N THR A 110 9.78 13.03 -9.59
CA THR A 110 8.83 11.90 -9.43
C THR A 110 9.51 10.54 -9.57
N SER A 111 10.47 10.38 -10.50
CA SER A 111 11.26 9.14 -10.61
C SER A 111 12.06 8.86 -9.34
N VAL A 112 12.85 9.84 -8.86
CA VAL A 112 13.71 9.66 -7.69
C VAL A 112 12.89 9.42 -6.42
N MET A 113 11.86 10.23 -6.21
CA MET A 113 10.96 10.13 -5.06
C MET A 113 10.16 8.83 -5.07
N ALA A 114 9.79 8.31 -6.25
CA ALA A 114 9.11 7.03 -6.32
C ALA A 114 9.98 5.87 -5.80
N LEU A 115 11.31 5.94 -5.95
CA LEU A 115 12.21 4.92 -5.42
C LEU A 115 12.29 4.92 -3.88
N SER A 116 11.77 5.95 -3.20
CA SER A 116 11.73 5.95 -1.73
C SER A 116 10.79 4.87 -1.16
N VAL A 117 9.91 4.28 -1.98
CA VAL A 117 9.13 3.10 -1.55
C VAL A 117 10.06 2.00 -1.07
N TYR A 118 11.20 1.74 -1.73
CA TYR A 118 12.15 0.71 -1.31
C TYR A 118 12.83 1.01 0.02
N ALA A 119 12.94 2.30 0.39
CA ALA A 119 13.52 2.71 1.67
C ALA A 119 12.53 2.60 2.83
N ILE A 120 11.24 2.84 2.57
CA ILE A 120 10.20 2.85 3.61
C ILE A 120 9.54 1.48 3.79
N LEU A 121 9.42 0.70 2.71
CA LEU A 121 8.76 -0.60 2.74
C LEU A 121 9.34 -1.57 3.80
N PRO A 122 10.66 -1.64 4.05
CA PRO A 122 11.23 -2.48 5.12
C PRO A 122 10.62 -2.24 6.50
N PHE A 123 10.19 -1.01 6.82
CA PHE A 123 9.53 -0.70 8.09
C PHE A 123 8.17 -1.41 8.24
N ASN A 124 7.54 -1.85 7.14
CA ASN A 124 6.28 -2.60 7.18
C ASN A 124 6.49 -4.11 7.36
N TYR A 125 7.68 -4.65 7.10
CA TYR A 125 7.91 -6.11 7.05
C TYR A 125 8.97 -6.61 8.03
N PHE A 126 9.62 -5.71 8.76
CA PHE A 126 10.63 -6.06 9.75
C PHE A 126 10.07 -6.98 10.85
N ASN A 127 10.67 -8.15 11.06
CA ASN A 127 10.29 -9.16 12.06
C ASN A 127 8.84 -9.63 11.98
N LEU A 128 8.26 -9.68 10.78
CA LEU A 128 6.89 -10.19 10.55
C LEU A 128 6.87 -11.40 9.63
N PRO A 129 5.83 -12.25 9.68
CA PRO A 129 5.68 -13.34 8.74
C PRO A 129 5.55 -12.82 7.30
N TYR A 130 6.11 -13.59 6.38
CA TYR A 130 6.07 -13.28 4.95
C TYR A 130 4.73 -13.66 4.34
N TYR A 131 4.13 -12.74 3.57
CA TYR A 131 2.95 -13.06 2.77
C TYR A 131 3.00 -12.48 1.36
N PRO A 132 2.70 -13.28 0.33
CA PRO A 132 2.98 -12.93 -1.06
C PRO A 132 1.99 -11.91 -1.65
N TYR A 133 0.87 -11.65 -0.97
CA TYR A 133 -0.18 -10.73 -1.43
C TYR A 133 -0.03 -9.30 -0.89
N ASP A 134 0.94 -9.02 -0.01
CA ASP A 134 1.04 -7.70 0.64
C ASP A 134 1.48 -6.59 -0.34
N VAL A 135 2.56 -6.81 -1.09
CA VAL A 135 3.02 -5.84 -2.12
C VAL A 135 1.99 -5.67 -3.25
N PRO A 136 1.40 -6.73 -3.82
CA PRO A 136 0.26 -6.61 -4.74
C PRO A 136 -0.86 -5.72 -4.21
N SER A 137 -1.16 -5.80 -2.91
CA SER A 137 -2.19 -4.98 -2.28
C SER A 137 -1.87 -3.49 -2.39
N VAL A 138 -0.63 -3.09 -2.10
CA VAL A 138 -0.19 -1.69 -2.23
C VAL A 138 -0.26 -1.22 -3.68
N VAL A 139 0.08 -2.08 -4.65
CA VAL A 139 -0.05 -1.77 -6.08
C VAL A 139 -1.50 -1.50 -6.47
N PHE A 140 -2.40 -2.43 -6.14
CA PHE A 140 -3.81 -2.29 -6.49
C PHE A 140 -4.46 -1.11 -5.77
N PHE A 141 -4.10 -0.87 -4.50
CA PHE A 141 -4.56 0.29 -3.76
C PHE A 141 -4.10 1.59 -4.44
N THR A 142 -2.82 1.70 -4.80
CA THR A 142 -2.28 2.90 -5.47
C THR A 142 -2.90 3.12 -6.86
N LEU A 143 -3.10 2.05 -7.64
CA LEU A 143 -3.84 2.13 -8.91
C LEU A 143 -5.28 2.59 -8.68
N GLY A 144 -5.94 2.10 -7.62
CA GLY A 144 -7.27 2.54 -7.21
C GLY A 144 -7.32 4.03 -6.92
N LEU A 145 -6.32 4.57 -6.19
CA LEU A 145 -6.20 6.01 -5.95
C LEU A 145 -6.10 6.81 -7.25
N ILE A 146 -5.27 6.36 -8.20
CA ILE A 146 -5.12 7.02 -9.52
C ILE A 146 -6.45 6.99 -10.29
N LEU A 147 -7.15 5.85 -10.32
CA LEU A 147 -8.41 5.74 -11.04
C LEU A 147 -9.54 6.54 -10.39
N ILE A 148 -9.58 6.65 -9.06
CA ILE A 148 -10.51 7.54 -8.35
C ILE A 148 -10.21 9.00 -8.69
N HIS A 149 -8.94 9.40 -8.67
CA HIS A 149 -8.50 10.75 -9.07
C HIS A 149 -8.97 11.07 -10.50
N ASP A 150 -8.71 10.17 -11.44
CA ASP A 150 -9.07 10.33 -12.86
C ASP A 150 -10.57 10.07 -13.12
N ARG A 151 -11.35 9.71 -12.09
CA ARG A 151 -12.78 9.35 -12.15
C ARG A 151 -13.08 8.27 -13.19
N ASN A 152 -12.14 7.35 -13.40
CA ASN A 152 -12.21 6.32 -14.42
C ASN A 152 -12.87 5.06 -13.86
N TRP A 153 -14.19 5.12 -13.68
CA TRP A 153 -14.99 4.07 -13.05
C TRP A 153 -14.98 2.74 -13.82
N LEU A 154 -14.88 2.80 -15.14
CA LEU A 154 -14.85 1.62 -16.01
C LEU A 154 -13.68 0.69 -15.66
N TRP A 155 -12.49 1.25 -15.45
CA TRP A 155 -11.31 0.48 -15.05
C TRP A 155 -11.21 0.29 -13.54
N PHE A 156 -11.79 1.21 -12.76
CA PHE A 156 -11.78 1.13 -11.30
C PHE A 156 -12.53 -0.11 -10.79
N TYR A 157 -13.72 -0.43 -11.31
CA TYR A 157 -14.50 -1.55 -10.78
C TYR A 157 -13.85 -2.93 -10.98
N PRO A 158 -13.33 -3.28 -12.17
CA PRO A 158 -12.56 -4.52 -12.35
C PRO A 158 -11.32 -4.55 -11.45
N LEU A 159 -10.58 -3.44 -11.34
CA LEU A 159 -9.44 -3.34 -10.44
C LEU A 159 -9.85 -3.56 -8.98
N PHE A 160 -10.94 -2.94 -8.53
CA PHE A 160 -11.44 -3.05 -7.17
C PHE A 160 -11.86 -4.49 -6.83
N ALA A 161 -12.49 -5.20 -7.78
CA ALA A 161 -12.80 -6.62 -7.64
C ALA A 161 -11.53 -7.48 -7.49
N ILE A 162 -10.52 -7.26 -8.36
CA ILE A 162 -9.21 -7.94 -8.27
C ILE A 162 -8.51 -7.62 -6.93
N ALA A 163 -8.53 -6.36 -6.52
CA ALA A 163 -7.98 -5.91 -5.25
C ALA A 163 -8.69 -6.58 -4.06
N THR A 164 -10.00 -6.79 -4.13
CA THR A 164 -10.79 -7.48 -3.10
C THR A 164 -10.44 -8.96 -2.98
N LEU A 165 -10.19 -9.63 -4.11
CA LEU A 165 -9.68 -11.01 -4.15
C LEU A 165 -8.25 -11.10 -3.58
N ASN A 166 -7.45 -10.04 -3.71
CA ASN A 166 -6.13 -9.97 -3.11
C ASN A 166 -6.17 -9.72 -1.60
N ARG A 167 -6.94 -8.71 -1.16
CA ARG A 167 -7.05 -8.32 0.25
C ARG A 167 -8.37 -7.61 0.53
N GLU A 168 -8.96 -7.93 1.69
CA GLU A 168 -10.21 -7.36 2.18
C GLU A 168 -10.14 -5.87 2.48
N THR A 169 -8.96 -5.33 2.78
CA THR A 169 -8.73 -3.91 3.08
C THR A 169 -8.82 -3.01 1.85
N SER A 170 -8.95 -3.56 0.64
CA SER A 170 -9.34 -2.80 -0.55
C SER A 170 -10.62 -1.97 -0.37
N ILE A 171 -11.51 -2.34 0.58
CA ILE A 171 -12.69 -1.56 0.97
C ILE A 171 -12.36 -0.11 1.36
N PHE A 172 -11.14 0.19 1.79
CA PHE A 172 -10.73 1.57 2.09
C PHE A 172 -10.67 2.45 0.84
N LEU A 173 -10.61 1.91 -0.38
CA LEU A 173 -10.83 2.70 -1.60
C LEU A 173 -12.25 3.30 -1.67
N THR A 174 -13.24 2.66 -1.02
CA THR A 174 -14.58 3.24 -0.82
C THR A 174 -14.53 4.44 0.12
N VAL A 175 -13.74 4.36 1.18
CA VAL A 175 -13.52 5.48 2.12
C VAL A 175 -12.83 6.65 1.40
N VAL A 176 -11.81 6.36 0.57
CA VAL A 176 -11.18 7.36 -0.31
C VAL A 176 -12.22 8.01 -1.22
N THR A 177 -13.07 7.22 -1.87
CA THR A 177 -14.14 7.72 -2.75
C THR A 177 -15.04 8.71 -2.01
N VAL A 178 -15.46 8.38 -0.78
CA VAL A 178 -16.26 9.27 0.07
C VAL A 178 -15.52 10.57 0.34
N PHE A 179 -14.32 10.52 0.91
CA PHE A 179 -13.61 11.73 1.32
C PHE A 179 -13.18 12.62 0.15
N VAL A 180 -12.85 12.04 -1.00
CA VAL A 180 -12.43 12.82 -2.16
C VAL A 180 -13.62 13.49 -2.85
N LEU A 181 -14.77 12.79 -2.95
CA LEU A 181 -15.88 13.19 -3.83
C LEU A 181 -17.14 13.70 -3.10
N PHE A 182 -17.17 13.79 -1.77
CA PHE A 182 -18.39 14.13 -1.01
C PHE A 182 -19.04 15.47 -1.39
N ASP A 183 -18.26 16.47 -1.79
CA ASP A 183 -18.73 17.78 -2.23
C ASP A 183 -18.71 17.94 -3.76
N GLN A 184 -18.09 17.00 -4.49
CA GLN A 184 -17.98 17.06 -5.95
C GLN A 184 -19.18 16.40 -6.62
N TYR A 185 -19.78 15.38 -5.99
CA TYR A 185 -20.93 14.66 -6.50
C TYR A 185 -22.18 14.90 -5.66
N SER A 186 -23.35 14.83 -6.29
CA SER A 186 -24.61 14.77 -5.55
C SER A 186 -24.65 13.52 -4.66
N TRP A 187 -25.28 13.62 -3.49
CA TRP A 187 -25.34 12.52 -2.52
C TRP A 187 -25.88 11.21 -3.14
N ARG A 188 -26.83 11.29 -4.09
CA ARG A 188 -27.37 10.12 -4.80
C ARG A 188 -26.30 9.44 -5.64
N LYS A 189 -25.53 10.20 -6.41
CA LYS A 189 -24.46 9.66 -7.25
C LYS A 189 -23.36 9.06 -6.37
N LEU A 190 -22.99 9.73 -5.28
CA LEU A 190 -22.03 9.20 -4.32
C LEU A 190 -22.53 7.91 -3.67
N ALA A 191 -23.79 7.86 -3.23
CA ALA A 191 -24.40 6.68 -2.64
C ALA A 191 -24.43 5.49 -3.61
N VAL A 192 -24.71 5.72 -4.90
CA VAL A 192 -24.65 4.67 -5.93
C VAL A 192 -23.22 4.15 -6.09
N LEU A 193 -22.21 5.03 -6.14
CA LEU A 193 -20.81 4.61 -6.27
C LEU A 193 -20.34 3.81 -5.06
N VAL A 194 -20.56 4.33 -3.86
CA VAL A 194 -20.22 3.69 -2.58
C VAL A 194 -20.96 2.38 -2.42
N GLY A 195 -22.27 2.37 -2.69
CA GLY A 195 -23.10 1.17 -2.65
C GLY A 195 -22.64 0.11 -3.64
N SER A 196 -22.21 0.49 -4.84
CA SER A 196 -21.66 -0.45 -5.83
C SER A 196 -20.33 -1.05 -5.37
N GLN A 197 -19.43 -0.24 -4.79
CA GLN A 197 -18.16 -0.73 -4.23
C GLN A 197 -18.40 -1.69 -3.05
N ALA A 198 -19.27 -1.30 -2.12
CA ALA A 198 -19.66 -2.15 -1.00
C ALA A 198 -20.30 -3.46 -1.47
N ALA A 199 -21.19 -3.41 -2.47
CA ALA A 199 -21.83 -4.60 -3.04
C ALA A 199 -20.81 -5.56 -3.67
N ILE A 200 -19.88 -5.05 -4.50
CA ILE A 200 -18.80 -5.87 -5.08
C ILE A 200 -18.00 -6.53 -3.96
N TRP A 201 -17.61 -5.76 -2.95
CA TRP A 201 -16.81 -6.26 -1.84
C TRP A 201 -17.54 -7.36 -1.06
N VAL A 202 -18.81 -7.11 -0.69
CA VAL A 202 -19.66 -8.07 0.05
C VAL A 202 -19.87 -9.34 -0.77
N VAL A 203 -20.20 -9.23 -2.05
CA VAL A 203 -20.43 -10.38 -2.92
C VAL A 203 -19.18 -11.26 -3.01
N ILE A 204 -18.00 -10.66 -3.23
CA ILE A 204 -16.74 -11.41 -3.29
C ILE A 204 -16.45 -12.08 -1.94
N LYS A 205 -16.55 -11.37 -0.83
CA LYS A 205 -16.21 -11.92 0.49
C LYS A 205 -17.22 -12.96 0.97
N ALA A 206 -18.50 -12.79 0.66
CA ALA A 206 -19.52 -13.81 0.90
C ALA A 206 -19.27 -15.07 0.06
N ALA A 207 -18.92 -14.90 -1.23
CA ALA A 207 -18.58 -16.04 -2.08
C ALA A 207 -17.36 -16.81 -1.57
N LEU A 208 -16.30 -16.10 -1.16
CA LEU A 208 -15.11 -16.71 -0.56
C LEU A 208 -15.41 -17.39 0.78
N TRP A 209 -16.26 -16.79 1.62
CA TRP A 209 -16.73 -17.42 2.84
C TRP A 209 -17.42 -18.77 2.56
N VAL A 210 -18.37 -18.79 1.61
CA VAL A 210 -19.09 -20.01 1.23
C VAL A 210 -18.13 -21.05 0.63
N LEU A 211 -17.17 -20.62 -0.19
CA LEU A 211 -16.17 -21.51 -0.79
C LEU A 211 -15.30 -22.21 0.27
N TYR A 212 -14.95 -21.50 1.35
CA TYR A 212 -14.04 -22.00 2.37
C TYR A 212 -14.72 -22.40 3.69
N GLN A 213 -16.05 -22.45 3.73
CA GLN A 213 -16.81 -22.80 4.95
C GLN A 213 -16.53 -24.22 5.48
N GLN A 214 -15.94 -25.10 4.66
CA GLN A 214 -15.57 -26.46 5.05
C GLN A 214 -14.08 -26.59 5.40
N ASN A 215 -13.32 -25.49 5.42
CA ASN A 215 -11.93 -25.57 5.83
C ASN A 215 -11.85 -25.98 7.30
N ARG A 216 -11.08 -27.04 7.58
CA ARG A 216 -10.90 -27.60 8.92
C ARG A 216 -10.24 -26.62 9.88
N TRP A 217 -9.47 -25.69 9.34
CA TRP A 217 -8.78 -24.62 10.07
C TRP A 217 -9.57 -23.31 10.04
N MET A 218 -10.89 -23.40 10.23
CA MET A 218 -11.74 -22.22 10.36
C MET A 218 -11.35 -21.48 11.65
N GLY A 219 -10.56 -20.43 11.48
CA GLY A 219 -10.16 -19.52 12.56
C GLY A 219 -11.28 -18.53 12.88
N TYR A 220 -10.92 -17.26 13.08
CA TYR A 220 -11.84 -16.22 13.58
C TYR A 220 -12.85 -15.68 12.54
N GLY A 221 -12.96 -16.29 11.36
CA GLY A 221 -13.82 -15.81 10.27
C GLY A 221 -13.14 -14.74 9.40
N LEU A 222 -13.90 -13.75 8.91
CA LEU A 222 -13.40 -12.70 8.01
C LEU A 222 -12.45 -11.73 8.70
N TYR A 223 -12.65 -11.51 10.00
CA TYR A 223 -11.88 -10.58 10.81
C TYR A 223 -11.76 -11.13 12.23
N GLU A 224 -10.60 -10.90 12.83
CA GLU A 224 -10.39 -11.15 14.24
C GLU A 224 -10.62 -9.85 15.01
N TYR A 225 -11.47 -9.88 16.02
CA TYR A 225 -11.70 -8.70 16.86
C TYR A 225 -10.53 -8.49 17.82
N GLN A 226 -9.63 -7.55 17.47
CA GLN A 226 -8.36 -7.33 18.13
C GLN A 226 -8.36 -6.13 19.10
N LEU A 227 -9.47 -5.41 19.26
CA LEU A 227 -9.49 -4.18 20.08
C LEU A 227 -8.95 -4.40 21.50
N LYS A 228 -9.43 -5.44 22.20
CA LYS A 228 -8.99 -5.74 23.57
C LYS A 228 -7.50 -6.08 23.63
N VAL A 229 -7.02 -6.87 22.67
CA VAL A 229 -5.63 -7.30 22.57
C VAL A 229 -4.72 -6.12 22.27
N ASN A 230 -5.12 -5.23 21.37
CA ASN A 230 -4.37 -4.03 21.03
C ASN A 230 -4.28 -3.06 22.21
N VAL A 231 -5.40 -2.80 22.91
CA VAL A 231 -5.39 -1.97 24.13
C VAL A 231 -4.47 -2.56 25.19
N ALA A 232 -4.59 -3.85 25.48
CA ALA A 232 -3.71 -4.53 26.43
C ALA A 232 -2.24 -4.47 26.00
N THR A 233 -1.96 -4.65 24.70
CA THR A 233 -0.60 -4.59 24.14
C THR A 233 0.01 -3.20 24.31
N LEU A 234 -0.74 -2.14 24.04
CA LEU A 234 -0.24 -0.77 24.17
C LEU A 234 -0.04 -0.35 25.64
N LEU A 235 -0.91 -0.80 26.54
CA LEU A 235 -0.77 -0.53 27.98
C LEU A 235 0.45 -1.25 28.58
N ASN A 236 0.67 -2.51 28.20
CA ASN A 236 1.78 -3.31 28.72
C ASN A 236 3.11 -3.01 28.01
N PHE A 237 3.07 -2.62 26.74
CA PHE A 237 4.25 -2.42 25.90
C PHE A 237 4.11 -1.15 25.02
N PRO A 238 4.17 0.06 25.59
CA PRO A 238 3.95 1.31 24.86
C PRO A 238 4.92 1.52 23.69
N VAL A 239 6.14 0.97 23.79
CA VAL A 239 7.14 0.99 22.70
C VAL A 239 6.63 0.32 21.44
N LYS A 240 5.79 -0.73 21.55
CA LYS A 240 5.17 -1.38 20.37
C LYS A 240 4.25 -0.41 19.61
N GLY A 241 3.58 0.50 20.32
CA GLY A 241 2.81 1.58 19.69
C GLY A 241 3.67 2.57 18.94
N LEU A 242 4.83 2.94 19.48
CA LEU A 242 5.79 3.81 18.77
C LEU A 242 6.34 3.14 17.51
N ILE A 243 6.65 1.85 17.58
CA ILE A 243 7.07 1.06 16.42
C ILE A 243 5.95 1.02 15.37
N ALA A 244 4.69 0.81 15.79
CA ALA A 244 3.54 0.84 14.88
C ALA A 244 3.40 2.20 14.17
N LEU A 245 3.58 3.31 14.89
CA LEU A 245 3.58 4.66 14.30
C LEU A 245 4.80 4.91 13.40
N ALA A 246 5.90 4.19 13.59
CA ALA A 246 7.09 4.29 12.75
C ALA A 246 6.97 3.51 11.43
N THR A 247 5.84 2.84 11.17
CA THR A 247 5.61 2.02 9.96
C THR A 247 5.82 2.79 8.64
N TRP A 248 5.69 4.12 8.64
CA TRP A 248 5.99 4.97 7.47
C TRP A 248 7.28 5.80 7.64
N GLY A 249 8.26 5.29 8.39
CA GLY A 249 9.52 5.98 8.66
C GLY A 249 9.34 7.32 9.39
N CYS A 250 8.30 7.44 10.22
CA CYS A 250 7.89 8.68 10.89
C CYS A 250 7.56 9.87 9.95
N LEU A 251 7.44 9.65 8.64
CA LEU A 251 7.15 10.71 7.66
C LEU A 251 5.78 11.37 7.90
N TRP A 252 4.85 10.68 8.56
CA TRP A 252 3.56 11.24 8.95
C TRP A 252 3.69 12.47 9.87
N LEU A 253 4.77 12.59 10.67
CA LEU A 253 5.01 13.76 11.51
C LEU A 253 5.20 15.01 10.65
N ALA A 254 6.01 14.91 9.58
CA ALA A 254 6.20 15.98 8.62
C ALA A 254 4.86 16.34 7.96
N VAL A 255 4.09 15.34 7.55
CA VAL A 255 2.77 15.55 6.94
C VAL A 255 1.83 16.29 7.90
N LEU A 256 1.80 15.97 9.19
CA LEU A 256 0.96 16.66 10.16
C LEU A 256 1.42 18.09 10.44
N ILE A 257 2.72 18.29 10.71
CA ILE A 257 3.29 19.62 11.03
C ILE A 257 3.04 20.60 9.90
N TRP A 258 3.17 20.14 8.65
CA TRP A 258 3.04 20.97 7.46
C TRP A 258 1.78 20.69 6.66
N TYR A 259 0.77 20.07 7.26
CA TYR A 259 -0.52 19.77 6.60
C TYR A 259 -1.16 21.00 5.92
N PRO A 260 -1.13 22.22 6.50
CA PRO A 260 -1.68 23.42 5.86
C PRO A 260 -1.01 23.79 4.52
N ARG A 261 0.21 23.30 4.26
CA ARG A 261 0.95 23.55 3.00
C ARG A 261 0.50 22.66 1.85
N ILE A 262 -0.30 21.62 2.11
CA ILE A 262 -0.82 20.75 1.07
C ILE A 262 -1.97 21.47 0.35
N THR A 263 -1.64 22.07 -0.79
CA THR A 263 -2.58 22.83 -1.62
C THR A 263 -3.50 21.93 -2.46
N ASP A 264 -3.02 20.75 -2.85
CA ASP A 264 -3.80 19.81 -3.64
C ASP A 264 -4.98 19.24 -2.83
N VAL A 265 -6.19 19.48 -3.33
CA VAL A 265 -7.44 19.14 -2.64
C VAL A 265 -7.64 17.63 -2.57
N PHE A 266 -7.26 16.90 -3.63
CA PHE A 266 -7.41 15.45 -3.68
C PHE A 266 -6.52 14.79 -2.61
N LEU A 267 -5.23 15.13 -2.58
CA LEU A 267 -4.26 14.57 -1.64
C LEU A 267 -4.63 14.90 -0.20
N ARG A 268 -5.02 16.16 0.07
CA ARG A 268 -5.45 16.62 1.39
C ARG A 268 -6.67 15.85 1.89
N ARG A 269 -7.64 15.57 1.03
CA ARG A 269 -8.82 14.76 1.38
C ARG A 269 -8.49 13.29 1.56
N ASN A 270 -7.65 12.76 0.67
CA ASN A 270 -7.22 11.37 0.74
C ASN A 270 -6.46 11.06 2.04
N LEU A 271 -5.76 12.03 2.62
CA LEU A 271 -5.11 11.89 3.93
C LEU A 271 -6.09 11.54 5.07
N TRP A 272 -7.37 11.93 4.99
CA TRP A 272 -8.37 11.54 5.99
C TRP A 272 -8.70 10.05 5.98
N THR A 273 -8.37 9.34 4.90
CA THR A 273 -8.44 7.87 4.85
C THR A 273 -7.46 7.25 5.85
N VAL A 274 -6.30 7.86 6.10
CA VAL A 274 -5.25 7.31 6.98
C VAL A 274 -5.75 7.12 8.42
N PRO A 275 -6.30 8.12 9.14
CA PRO A 275 -6.80 7.91 10.49
C PRO A 275 -7.97 6.92 10.55
N VAL A 276 -8.85 6.91 9.54
CA VAL A 276 -9.95 5.91 9.46
C VAL A 276 -9.39 4.50 9.28
N PHE A 277 -8.39 4.33 8.43
CA PHE A 277 -7.69 3.06 8.21
C PHE A 277 -7.01 2.59 9.50
N VAL A 278 -6.25 3.46 10.17
CA VAL A 278 -5.57 3.14 11.43
C VAL A 278 -6.58 2.73 12.50
N ALA A 279 -7.67 3.47 12.67
CA ALA A 279 -8.71 3.16 13.65
C ALA A 279 -9.38 1.81 13.36
N ALA A 280 -9.70 1.53 12.10
CA ALA A 280 -10.31 0.26 11.72
C ALA A 280 -9.33 -0.93 11.88
N MET A 281 -8.06 -0.76 11.51
CA MET A 281 -7.03 -1.77 11.75
C MET A 281 -6.73 -1.96 13.23
N PHE A 282 -6.92 -0.94 14.07
CA PHE A 282 -6.82 -1.10 15.52
C PHE A 282 -7.96 -1.96 16.11
N VAL A 283 -9.08 -2.09 15.40
CA VAL A 283 -10.20 -2.96 15.81
C VAL A 283 -10.09 -4.35 15.20
N ALA A 284 -9.76 -4.45 13.91
CA ALA A 284 -9.84 -5.68 13.12
C ALA A 284 -8.49 -6.35 12.83
N GLY A 285 -7.37 -5.66 13.07
CA GLY A 285 -6.02 -6.15 12.85
C GLY A 285 -5.17 -6.04 14.12
N PHE A 286 -4.02 -6.71 14.13
CA PHE A 286 -3.12 -6.64 15.27
C PHE A 286 -2.15 -5.45 15.09
N VAL A 287 -2.11 -4.52 16.04
CA VAL A 287 -1.40 -3.22 15.89
C VAL A 287 0.10 -3.35 15.61
N ILE A 288 0.70 -4.47 16.02
CA ILE A 288 2.13 -4.74 15.76
C ILE A 288 2.39 -5.41 14.43
N GLU A 289 1.35 -5.84 13.72
CA GLU A 289 1.45 -6.42 12.39
C GLU A 289 1.61 -5.28 11.36
N LEU A 290 2.79 -4.66 11.35
CA LEU A 290 3.09 -3.43 10.61
C LEU A 290 2.71 -3.47 9.12
N ARG A 291 2.74 -4.65 8.49
CA ARG A 291 2.35 -4.89 7.09
C ARG A 291 0.88 -4.56 6.77
N ILE A 292 0.00 -4.50 7.78
CA ILE A 292 -1.39 -4.09 7.57
C ILE A 292 -1.49 -2.61 7.15
N TYR A 293 -0.50 -1.80 7.49
CA TYR A 293 -0.46 -0.36 7.16
C TYR A 293 0.18 -0.06 5.80
N GLY A 294 0.61 -1.09 5.05
CA GLY A 294 1.31 -0.92 3.78
C GLY A 294 0.45 -0.27 2.69
N GLU A 295 -0.86 -0.47 2.68
CA GLU A 295 -1.74 0.05 1.62
C GLU A 295 -1.89 1.57 1.63
N VAL A 296 -1.79 2.19 2.81
CA VAL A 296 -1.86 3.66 2.95
C VAL A 296 -0.50 4.34 2.84
N LEU A 297 0.59 3.57 2.72
CA LEU A 297 1.94 4.09 2.47
C LEU A 297 2.00 5.10 1.31
N PRO A 298 1.39 4.84 0.12
CA PRO A 298 1.41 5.78 -1.00
C PRO A 298 0.80 7.13 -0.66
N ILE A 299 -0.23 7.17 0.20
CA ILE A 299 -0.90 8.42 0.61
C ILE A 299 0.05 9.25 1.47
N VAL A 300 0.61 8.63 2.52
CA VAL A 300 1.53 9.30 3.46
C VAL A 300 2.79 9.76 2.76
N LEU A 301 3.38 8.89 1.93
CA LEU A 301 4.64 9.17 1.24
C LEU A 301 4.49 10.26 0.17
N ALA A 302 3.38 10.28 -0.57
CA ALA A 302 3.09 11.37 -1.52
C ALA A 302 2.92 12.71 -0.81
N ALA A 303 2.16 12.74 0.29
CA ALA A 303 1.99 13.94 1.11
C ALA A 303 3.32 14.45 1.67
N ALA A 304 4.17 13.55 2.17
CA ALA A 304 5.48 13.89 2.69
C ALA A 304 6.37 14.54 1.61
N TRP A 305 6.39 13.99 0.39
CA TRP A 305 7.16 14.56 -0.71
C TRP A 305 6.63 15.91 -1.20
N VAL A 306 5.31 16.09 -1.28
CA VAL A 306 4.71 17.38 -1.66
C VAL A 306 5.08 18.47 -0.65
N VAL A 307 4.93 18.18 0.64
CA VAL A 307 5.33 19.08 1.73
C VAL A 307 6.82 19.41 1.68
N PHE A 308 7.67 18.39 1.51
CA PHE A 308 9.11 18.57 1.47
C PHE A 308 9.56 19.50 0.33
N LEU A 309 8.96 19.33 -0.86
CA LEU A 309 9.25 20.20 -2.00
C LEU A 309 8.78 21.64 -1.78
N ASP A 310 7.64 21.84 -1.14
CA ASP A 310 7.15 23.17 -0.80
C ASP A 310 8.11 23.90 0.15
N VAL A 311 8.55 23.24 1.23
CA VAL A 311 9.51 23.78 2.20
C VAL A 311 10.83 24.13 1.55
N ILE A 312 11.36 23.26 0.67
CA ILE A 312 12.60 23.55 -0.07
C ILE A 312 12.44 24.75 -0.98
N LYS A 313 11.33 24.86 -1.73
CA LYS A 313 11.10 25.98 -2.65
C LYS A 313 11.08 27.30 -1.90
N GLU A 314 10.36 27.37 -0.77
CA GLU A 314 10.32 28.58 0.06
C GLU A 314 11.71 28.97 0.58
N SER A 315 12.48 27.99 1.08
CA SER A 315 13.85 28.20 1.56
C SER A 315 14.75 28.79 0.46
N LEU A 316 14.69 28.24 -0.76
CA LEU A 316 15.47 28.74 -1.90
C LEU A 316 15.08 30.15 -2.33
N VAL A 317 13.79 30.49 -2.33
CA VAL A 317 13.30 31.84 -2.65
C VAL A 317 13.81 32.84 -1.61
N ARG A 318 13.71 32.50 -0.32
CA ARG A 318 14.20 33.35 0.77
C ARG A 318 15.71 33.59 0.69
N SER A 319 16.50 32.56 0.42
CA SER A 319 17.95 32.69 0.24
C SER A 319 18.33 33.60 -0.94
N ARG A 320 17.61 33.53 -2.06
CA ARG A 320 17.83 34.42 -3.22
C ARG A 320 17.48 35.87 -2.89
N ALA A 321 16.38 36.11 -2.18
CA ALA A 321 15.98 37.46 -1.78
C ALA A 321 17.04 38.12 -0.87
N VAL A 322 17.57 37.37 0.11
CA VAL A 322 18.64 37.86 0.99
C VAL A 322 19.92 38.17 0.21
N ALA A 323 20.31 37.31 -0.74
CA ALA A 323 21.50 37.54 -1.56
C ALA A 323 21.40 38.83 -2.41
N ILE A 324 20.21 39.12 -2.97
CA ILE A 324 19.97 40.33 -3.77
C ILE A 324 20.05 41.59 -2.88
N LEU A 325 19.48 41.55 -1.67
CA LEU A 325 19.54 42.67 -0.73
C LEU A 325 20.98 43.01 -0.32
N ASN A 326 21.82 41.99 -0.08
CA ASN A 326 23.22 42.21 0.29
C ASN A 326 24.04 42.81 -0.87
N GLN A 327 23.81 42.38 -2.12
CA GLN A 327 24.48 42.95 -3.29
C GLN A 327 24.07 44.41 -3.57
N GLY A 328 22.88 44.82 -3.16
CA GLY A 328 22.41 46.20 -3.27
C GLY A 328 23.00 47.13 -2.23
N ALA A 329 23.42 46.62 -1.07
CA ALA A 329 23.99 47.43 0.01
C ALA A 329 25.48 47.76 -0.17
N GLU A 330 26.20 47.03 -1.04
CA GLU A 330 27.63 47.23 -1.32
C GLU A 330 27.90 48.20 -2.50
N ARG A 331 26.84 48.77 -3.11
CA ARG A 331 26.94 49.74 -4.22
C ARG A 331 26.58 51.14 -3.77
#